data_AF-A0A182TW52-F1
#
_entry.id   AF-A0A182TW52-F1
#
_cell.length_a   1.000
_cell.length_b   1.000
_cell.length_c   1.000
_cell.angle_alpha   90.00
_cell.angle_beta   90.00
_cell.angle_gamma   90.00
#
_symmetry.space_group_name_H-M   'P 1'
#
loop_
_entity.id
_entity.type
_entity.pdbx_description
1 polymer ?
#
loop_
_entity_poly.entity_id
_entity_poly.type
_entity_poly.pdbx_seq_one_letter_code
_entity_poly.pdbx_strand_id
1 'polypeptide(L)'
;MMAESDNTADATRRLNVKKQTLDDAYAIPANFLEIDVVNPMTTIAAGKKRYTDYEVRMRTNLPVFKVKESSVRRRYSDFEWLRNELERDSKIVVPPLPGKAWKRQMPFRGDDGIFDENFIEERRKGLEQFINKIAGHPLAQNERCLHMFLQEAAIDKNYVPGKIRNT
;
A
#
# COMPACT_ATOMS: atom_id res chain seq x y z
N MET A 1 47.26 -35.41 12.54
CA MET A 1 47.05 -34.00 12.92
C MET A 1 46.96 -33.19 11.64
N MET A 2 45.76 -32.79 11.22
CA MET A 2 45.55 -31.89 10.09
C MET A 2 45.05 -30.56 10.66
N ALA A 3 45.75 -29.47 10.35
CA ALA A 3 45.38 -28.13 10.79
C ALA A 3 44.33 -27.57 9.80
N GLU A 4 43.18 -27.16 10.33
CA GLU A 4 42.18 -26.40 9.57
C GLU A 4 42.68 -24.97 9.37
N SER A 5 42.80 -24.55 8.12
CA SER A 5 43.17 -23.18 7.74
C SER A 5 41.94 -22.26 7.88
N ASP A 6 42.01 -21.35 8.85
CA ASP A 6 40.96 -20.39 9.19
C ASP A 6 40.73 -19.36 8.06
N ASN A 7 39.56 -19.41 7.42
CA ASN A 7 39.15 -18.51 6.31
C ASN A 7 38.45 -17.23 6.83
N THR A 8 38.91 -16.66 7.94
CA THR A 8 38.27 -15.51 8.61
C THR A 8 38.58 -14.15 7.96
N ALA A 9 39.52 -14.11 7.01
CA ALA A 9 39.97 -12.87 6.36
C ALA A 9 38.94 -12.27 5.39
N ASP A 10 38.05 -13.08 4.81
CA ASP A 10 37.10 -12.60 3.79
C ASP A 10 35.86 -11.92 4.40
N ALA A 11 35.53 -12.24 5.67
CA ALA A 11 34.35 -11.71 6.36
C ALA A 11 34.48 -10.23 6.78
N THR A 12 35.70 -9.69 6.85
CA THR A 12 35.97 -8.28 7.21
C THR A 12 36.46 -7.44 6.03
N ARG A 13 36.45 -8.01 4.81
CA ARG A 13 36.91 -7.31 3.61
C ARG A 13 36.03 -6.09 3.36
N ARG A 14 36.66 -4.91 3.26
CA ARG A 14 35.99 -3.67 2.87
C ARG A 14 35.23 -3.89 1.56
N LEU A 15 33.93 -3.62 1.57
CA LEU A 15 33.12 -3.61 0.37
C LEU A 15 33.77 -2.70 -0.66
N ASN A 16 33.98 -3.21 -1.87
CA ASN A 16 34.57 -2.46 -2.95
C ASN A 16 33.54 -1.41 -3.42
N VAL A 17 33.55 -0.23 -2.80
CA VAL A 17 32.64 0.86 -3.14
C VAL A 17 33.01 1.32 -4.55
N LYS A 18 32.13 1.05 -5.52
CA LYS A 18 32.25 1.66 -6.85
C LYS A 18 32.25 3.17 -6.66
N LYS A 19 33.28 3.86 -7.14
CA LYS A 19 33.33 5.33 -7.10
C LYS A 19 32.12 5.87 -7.85
N GLN A 20 31.35 6.74 -7.21
CA GLN A 20 30.20 7.39 -7.83
C GLN A 20 30.65 8.19 -9.06
N THR A 21 30.00 7.98 -10.19
CA THR A 21 30.37 8.66 -11.43
C THR A 21 29.82 10.10 -11.45
N LEU A 22 30.37 10.97 -12.29
CA LEU A 22 29.82 12.32 -12.47
C LEU A 22 28.37 12.25 -13.00
N ASP A 23 28.07 11.27 -13.85
CA ASP A 23 26.71 11.04 -14.35
C ASP A 23 25.76 10.66 -13.20
N ASP A 24 26.17 9.77 -12.29
CA ASP A 24 25.37 9.42 -11.08
C ASP A 24 25.17 10.60 -10.12
N ALA A 25 26.08 11.57 -10.11
CA ALA A 25 26.00 12.76 -9.25
C ALA A 25 25.01 13.81 -9.77
N TYR A 26 24.78 13.83 -11.09
CA TYR A 26 23.86 14.76 -11.76
C TYR A 26 22.60 14.07 -12.33
N ALA A 27 22.53 12.74 -12.28
CA ALA A 27 21.33 11.98 -12.57
C ALA A 27 20.23 12.38 -11.57
N ILE A 28 19.01 12.53 -12.05
CA ILE A 28 17.84 12.84 -11.22
C ILE A 28 17.67 11.69 -10.20
N PRO A 29 17.98 11.89 -8.91
CA PRO A 29 17.81 10.85 -7.92
C PRO A 29 16.39 10.99 -7.39
N ALA A 30 15.45 10.18 -7.87
CA ALA A 30 14.13 10.15 -7.25
C ALA A 30 13.43 8.83 -7.57
N ASN A 31 13.79 7.77 -6.87
CA ASN A 31 12.81 6.70 -6.64
C ASN A 31 11.58 7.36 -6.01
N PHE A 32 10.47 7.43 -6.73
CA PHE A 32 9.24 8.06 -6.28
C PHE A 32 8.10 7.05 -6.27
N LEU A 33 7.19 7.27 -5.34
CA LEU A 33 5.94 6.53 -5.21
C LEU A 33 4.91 7.52 -4.69
N GLU A 34 3.94 7.83 -5.54
CA GLU A 34 2.85 8.74 -5.26
C GLU A 34 1.55 7.95 -5.37
N ILE A 35 0.73 8.03 -4.33
CA ILE A 35 -0.59 7.39 -4.31
C ILE A 35 -1.63 8.43 -3.90
N ASP A 36 -2.55 8.72 -4.80
CA ASP A 36 -3.67 9.62 -4.56
C ASP A 36 -4.95 8.80 -4.36
N VAL A 37 -5.76 9.20 -3.37
CA VAL A 37 -7.11 8.65 -3.18
C VAL A 37 -8.10 9.76 -3.53
N VAL A 38 -8.78 9.64 -4.66
CA VAL A 38 -9.59 10.72 -5.26
C VAL A 38 -10.96 10.21 -5.70
N ASN A 39 -11.78 11.12 -6.22
CA ASN A 39 -13.05 10.82 -6.88
C ASN A 39 -13.95 9.87 -6.08
N PRO A 40 -14.38 10.25 -4.86
CA PRO A 40 -15.35 9.46 -4.12
C PRO A 40 -16.63 9.33 -4.95
N MET A 41 -17.14 8.11 -5.11
CA MET A 41 -18.47 7.89 -5.69
C MET A 41 -19.29 7.01 -4.77
N THR A 42 -20.56 7.36 -4.60
CA THR A 42 -21.50 6.56 -3.83
C THR A 42 -22.26 5.64 -4.78
N THR A 43 -21.91 4.36 -4.75
CA THR A 43 -22.50 3.34 -5.61
C THR A 43 -23.68 2.67 -4.90
N ILE A 44 -24.76 2.44 -5.64
CA ILE A 44 -25.93 1.68 -5.17
C ILE A 44 -25.77 0.24 -5.68
N ALA A 45 -25.43 -0.69 -4.80
CA ALA A 45 -25.42 -2.11 -5.17
C ALA A 45 -26.84 -2.65 -5.33
N ALA A 46 -26.98 -3.68 -6.18
CA ALA A 46 -28.19 -4.47 -6.30
C ALA A 46 -28.64 -4.94 -4.90
N GLY A 47 -29.76 -4.43 -4.40
CA GLY A 47 -30.27 -4.69 -3.05
C GLY A 47 -30.26 -3.50 -2.07
N LYS A 48 -30.27 -2.24 -2.56
CA LYS A 48 -30.38 -0.99 -1.77
C LYS A 48 -29.23 -0.69 -0.80
N LYS A 49 -28.18 -1.52 -0.75
CA LYS A 49 -26.98 -1.23 0.04
C LYS A 49 -26.11 -0.22 -0.72
N ARG A 50 -26.01 0.98 -0.17
CA ARG A 50 -25.14 2.05 -0.67
C ARG A 50 -23.76 1.95 -0.02
N TYR A 51 -22.71 2.17 -0.78
CA TYR A 51 -21.35 2.32 -0.26
C TYR A 51 -20.60 3.38 -1.06
N THR A 52 -19.60 3.98 -0.43
CA THR A 52 -18.69 4.91 -1.10
C THR A 52 -17.38 4.20 -1.40
N ASP A 53 -16.99 4.21 -2.66
CA ASP A 53 -15.68 3.78 -3.14
C ASP A 53 -14.89 4.97 -3.69
N TYR A 54 -13.57 4.81 -3.68
CA TYR A 54 -12.60 5.83 -4.02
C TYR A 54 -11.74 5.32 -5.18
N GLU A 55 -11.30 6.24 -6.03
CA GLU A 55 -10.28 5.95 -7.02
C GLU A 55 -8.89 6.05 -6.36
N VAL A 56 -8.16 4.94 -6.36
CA VAL A 56 -6.78 4.88 -5.88
C VAL A 56 -5.87 4.91 -7.10
N ARG A 57 -5.16 6.02 -7.27
CA ARG A 57 -4.22 6.24 -8.37
C ARG A 57 -2.81 6.11 -7.86
N MET A 58 -2.01 5.24 -8.47
CA MET A 58 -0.60 5.08 -8.13
C MET A 58 0.26 5.53 -9.31
N ARG A 59 1.36 6.24 -9.01
CA ARG A 59 2.46 6.51 -9.93
C ARG A 59 3.79 6.22 -9.26
N THR A 60 4.67 5.49 -9.93
CA THR A 60 5.97 5.12 -9.38
C THR A 60 6.96 4.74 -10.46
N ASN A 61 8.25 4.96 -10.20
CA ASN A 61 9.34 4.39 -10.98
C ASN A 61 9.99 3.16 -10.32
N LEU A 62 9.58 2.80 -9.10
CA LEU A 62 10.17 1.69 -8.35
C LEU A 62 10.05 0.36 -9.12
N PRO A 63 11.11 -0.46 -9.16
CA PRO A 63 11.12 -1.71 -9.93
C PRO A 63 10.28 -2.82 -9.28
N VAL A 64 9.96 -2.70 -7.99
CA VAL A 64 9.13 -3.70 -7.28
C VAL A 64 7.71 -3.76 -7.82
N PHE A 65 7.19 -2.65 -8.35
CA PHE A 65 5.87 -2.56 -8.94
C PHE A 65 5.91 -2.90 -10.43
N LYS A 66 5.08 -3.89 -10.84
CA LYS A 66 4.97 -4.33 -12.24
C LYS A 66 4.53 -3.23 -13.19
N VAL A 67 3.58 -2.40 -12.76
CA VAL A 67 3.08 -1.26 -13.52
C VAL A 67 3.54 0.05 -12.89
N LYS A 68 3.88 1.02 -13.73
CA LYS A 68 4.37 2.35 -13.32
C LYS A 68 3.24 3.30 -12.98
N GLU A 69 2.08 3.11 -13.61
CA GLU A 69 0.86 3.82 -13.28
C GLU A 69 -0.31 2.83 -13.19
N SER A 70 -1.21 3.04 -12.23
CA SER A 70 -2.48 2.31 -12.14
C SER A 70 -3.58 3.21 -11.57
N SER A 71 -4.81 2.88 -11.91
CA SER A 71 -6.01 3.45 -11.28
C SER A 71 -6.99 2.32 -10.99
N VAL A 72 -7.36 2.16 -9.72
CA VAL A 72 -8.26 1.09 -9.25
C VAL A 72 -9.30 1.65 -8.29
N ARG A 73 -10.50 1.06 -8.27
CA ARG A 73 -11.58 1.46 -7.35
C ARG A 73 -11.52 0.62 -6.08
N ARG A 74 -11.52 1.27 -4.91
CA ARG A 74 -11.47 0.62 -3.59
C ARG A 74 -12.46 1.26 -2.63
N ARG A 75 -13.19 0.44 -1.88
CA ARG A 75 -14.03 0.90 -0.76
C ARG A 75 -13.29 0.74 0.56
N TYR A 76 -13.79 1.40 1.60
CA TYR A 76 -13.20 1.36 2.94
C TYR A 76 -12.91 -0.07 3.44
N SER A 77 -13.82 -1.02 3.21
CA SER A 77 -13.62 -2.41 3.65
C SER A 77 -12.45 -3.12 2.97
N ASP A 78 -12.04 -2.65 1.79
CA ASP A 78 -10.89 -3.22 1.08
C ASP A 78 -9.58 -2.74 1.73
N PHE A 79 -9.56 -1.51 2.26
CA PHE A 79 -8.45 -1.03 3.09
C PHE A 79 -8.40 -1.76 4.45
N GLU A 80 -9.55 -2.07 5.06
CA GLU A 80 -9.61 -2.94 6.24
C GLU A 80 -9.01 -4.32 5.94
N TRP A 81 -9.35 -4.90 4.79
CA TRP A 81 -8.78 -6.16 4.35
C TRP A 81 -7.25 -6.07 4.20
N LEU A 82 -6.73 -5.05 3.49
CA LEU A 82 -5.28 -4.88 3.30
C LEU A 82 -4.55 -4.75 4.64
N ARG A 83 -5.10 -3.95 5.57
CA ARG A 83 -4.54 -3.80 6.92
C ARG A 83 -4.44 -5.15 7.63
N ASN A 84 -5.53 -5.92 7.66
CA ASN A 84 -5.56 -7.21 8.37
C ASN A 84 -4.58 -8.22 7.76
N GLU A 85 -4.40 -8.17 6.43
CA GLU A 85 -3.47 -9.02 5.71
C GLU A 85 -2.02 -8.71 6.07
N LEU A 86 -1.69 -7.42 6.13
CA LEU A 86 -0.36 -6.96 6.54
C LEU A 86 -0.09 -7.23 8.01
N GLU A 87 -1.08 -7.11 8.90
CA GLU A 87 -0.94 -7.44 10.33
C GLU A 87 -0.72 -8.94 10.57
N ARG A 88 -1.27 -9.80 9.70
CA ARG A 88 -1.13 -11.24 9.82
C ARG A 88 0.21 -11.74 9.30
N ASP A 89 0.59 -11.30 8.11
CA ASP A 89 1.71 -11.92 7.37
C ASP A 89 3.00 -11.09 7.43
N SER A 90 2.89 -9.78 7.72
CA SER A 90 4.04 -8.86 7.76
C SER A 90 4.38 -8.44 9.18
N LYS A 91 5.67 -8.28 9.48
CA LYS A 91 6.16 -7.83 10.81
C LYS A 91 6.17 -6.30 10.96
N ILE A 92 5.27 -5.61 10.25
CA ILE A 92 5.22 -4.14 10.23
C ILE A 92 4.18 -3.62 11.22
N VAL A 93 4.43 -2.43 11.76
CA VAL A 93 3.41 -1.70 12.52
C VAL A 93 2.48 -1.03 11.51
N VAL A 94 1.31 -1.61 11.29
CA VAL A 94 0.33 -1.07 10.35
C VAL A 94 -0.31 0.21 10.92
N PRO A 95 -0.29 1.34 10.19
CA PRO A 95 -0.93 2.57 10.63
C PRO A 95 -2.44 2.37 10.85
N PRO A 96 -3.07 3.12 11.77
CA PRO A 96 -4.50 3.04 11.97
C PRO A 96 -5.25 3.55 10.73
N LEU A 97 -6.37 2.90 10.40
CA LEU A 97 -7.31 3.41 9.40
C LEU A 97 -8.16 4.55 9.99
N PRO A 98 -8.67 5.47 9.16
CA PRO A 98 -9.69 6.42 9.62
C PRO A 98 -10.88 5.64 10.17
N GLY A 99 -11.49 6.13 11.25
CA GLY A 99 -12.52 5.38 11.98
C GLY A 99 -13.69 4.92 11.10
N LYS A 100 -14.17 3.69 11.33
CA LYS A 100 -15.32 3.11 10.62
C LYS A 100 -16.63 3.88 10.86
N ALA A 101 -16.63 4.77 11.86
CA ALA A 101 -17.71 5.70 12.20
C ALA A 101 -19.06 5.02 12.40
N TRP A 102 -19.09 3.94 13.19
CA TRP A 102 -20.29 3.17 13.53
C TRP A 102 -21.47 4.05 13.98
N LYS A 103 -21.20 5.12 14.73
CA LYS A 103 -22.22 6.10 15.17
C LYS A 103 -22.89 6.85 14.02
N ARG A 104 -22.20 7.04 12.89
CA ARG A 104 -22.72 7.69 11.67
C ARG A 104 -23.53 6.73 10.79
N GLN A 105 -23.52 5.42 11.08
CA GLN A 105 -24.35 4.42 10.38
C GLN A 105 -25.72 4.20 11.05
N MET A 106 -25.96 4.81 12.22
CA MET A 106 -27.23 4.68 12.93
C MET A 106 -28.37 5.32 12.14
N PRO A 107 -29.56 4.70 12.10
CA PRO A 107 -30.73 5.29 11.47
C PRO A 107 -31.23 6.53 12.25
N PHE A 108 -32.07 7.34 11.61
CA PHE A 108 -32.73 8.53 12.20
C PHE A 108 -31.79 9.68 12.60
N ARG A 109 -30.70 9.87 11.84
CA ARG A 109 -29.83 11.05 11.98
C ARG A 109 -30.40 12.23 11.18
N GLY A 110 -30.08 13.45 11.60
CA GLY A 110 -30.40 14.68 10.86
C GLY A 110 -29.40 15.02 9.75
N ASP A 111 -28.36 14.20 9.56
CA ASP A 111 -27.35 14.32 8.50
C ASP A 111 -27.31 13.04 7.64
N ASP A 112 -26.59 13.09 6.52
CA ASP A 112 -26.40 11.95 5.61
C ASP A 112 -25.43 10.88 6.16
N GLY A 113 -25.01 11.00 7.41
CA GLY A 113 -24.24 9.99 8.14
C GLY A 113 -22.90 9.68 7.48
N ILE A 114 -22.77 8.47 6.93
CA ILE A 114 -21.55 8.03 6.21
C ILE A 114 -21.48 8.52 4.76
N PHE A 115 -22.55 9.14 4.26
CA PHE A 115 -22.63 9.70 2.91
C PHE A 115 -22.49 11.23 2.90
N ASP A 116 -22.33 11.84 4.07
CA ASP A 116 -22.02 13.26 4.22
C ASP A 116 -20.69 13.61 3.56
N GLU A 117 -20.65 14.71 2.79
CA GLU A 117 -19.47 15.08 1.99
C GLU A 117 -18.24 15.37 2.87
N ASN A 118 -18.43 16.05 4.01
CA ASN A 118 -17.32 16.34 4.93
C ASN A 118 -16.73 15.05 5.48
N PHE A 119 -17.58 14.09 5.82
CA PHE A 119 -17.13 12.78 6.28
C PHE A 119 -16.40 11.99 5.20
N ILE A 120 -16.92 12.00 3.96
CA ILE A 120 -16.29 11.33 2.82
C ILE A 120 -14.89 11.89 2.58
N GLU A 121 -14.72 13.22 2.63
CA GLU A 121 -13.43 13.89 2.42
C GLU A 121 -12.45 13.66 3.58
N GLU A 122 -12.92 13.72 4.84
CA GLU A 122 -12.10 13.37 6.00
C GLU A 122 -11.58 11.93 5.90
N ARG A 123 -12.47 10.99 5.53
CA ARG A 123 -12.10 9.60 5.30
C ARG A 123 -11.14 9.45 4.14
N ARG A 124 -11.36 10.14 3.01
CA ARG A 124 -10.48 10.12 1.83
C ARG A 124 -9.05 10.50 2.20
N LYS A 125 -8.87 11.62 2.91
CA LYS A 125 -7.56 12.08 3.42
C LYS A 125 -6.90 11.04 4.33
N GLY A 126 -7.66 10.43 5.24
CA GLY A 126 -7.14 9.39 6.13
C GLY A 126 -6.71 8.12 5.39
N LEU A 127 -7.47 7.72 4.36
CA LEU A 127 -7.13 6.57 3.52
C LEU A 127 -5.88 6.82 2.67
N GLU A 128 -5.75 8.03 2.13
CA GLU A 128 -4.56 8.48 1.39
C GLU A 128 -3.30 8.45 2.25
N GLN A 129 -3.38 9.00 3.47
CA GLN A 129 -2.26 8.95 4.41
C GLN A 129 -1.90 7.52 4.81
N PHE A 130 -2.89 6.66 5.02
CA PHE A 130 -2.68 5.25 5.34
C PHE A 130 -1.94 4.52 4.22
N ILE A 131 -2.43 4.62 2.97
CA ILE A 131 -1.86 3.85 1.87
C ILE A 131 -0.46 4.34 1.48
N ASN A 132 -0.19 5.64 1.54
CA ASN A 132 1.15 6.18 1.30
C ASN A 132 2.17 5.67 2.34
N LYS A 133 1.79 5.63 3.63
CA LYS A 133 2.66 5.07 4.69
C LYS A 133 2.94 3.59 4.49
N ILE A 134 1.92 2.81 4.12
CA ILE A 134 2.09 1.38 3.86
C ILE A 134 2.94 1.14 2.62
N ALA A 135 2.63 1.79 1.50
CA ALA A 135 3.30 1.53 0.24
C ALA A 135 4.75 2.04 0.24
N GLY A 136 5.08 3.05 1.05
CA GLY A 136 6.45 3.49 1.29
C GLY A 136 7.30 2.54 2.14
N HIS A 137 6.70 1.53 2.80
CA HIS A 137 7.42 0.63 3.69
C HIS A 137 8.04 -0.56 2.92
N PRO A 138 9.37 -0.78 2.95
CA PRO A 138 10.04 -1.82 2.16
C PRO A 138 9.52 -3.24 2.42
N LEU A 139 9.19 -3.58 3.67
CA LEU A 139 8.61 -4.88 3.99
C LEU A 139 7.18 -5.06 3.41
N ALA A 140 6.39 -3.98 3.33
CA ALA A 140 5.05 -4.05 2.73
C ALA A 140 5.14 -4.12 1.20
N GLN A 141 6.12 -3.46 0.59
CA GLN A 141 6.41 -3.55 -0.86
C GLN A 141 6.70 -4.97 -1.32
N ASN A 142 7.19 -5.84 -0.43
CA ASN A 142 7.43 -7.25 -0.72
C ASN A 142 6.17 -8.11 -0.64
N GLU A 143 5.06 -7.61 -0.06
CA GLU A 143 3.84 -8.40 0.15
C GLU A 143 2.94 -8.37 -1.08
N ARG A 144 2.46 -9.55 -1.51
CA ARG A 144 1.58 -9.67 -2.69
C ARG A 144 0.26 -8.93 -2.50
N CYS A 145 -0.27 -8.87 -1.28
CA CYS A 145 -1.55 -8.22 -0.99
C CYS A 145 -1.54 -6.72 -1.34
N LEU A 146 -0.41 -6.03 -1.15
CA LEU A 146 -0.26 -4.62 -1.51
C LEU A 146 -0.37 -4.40 -3.03
N HIS A 147 0.23 -5.29 -3.81
CA HIS A 147 0.25 -5.16 -5.27
C HIS A 147 -1.10 -5.52 -5.86
N MET A 148 -1.76 -6.56 -5.34
CA MET A 148 -3.15 -6.85 -5.69
C MET A 148 -4.07 -5.67 -5.34
N PHE A 149 -3.85 -5.04 -4.19
CA PHE A 149 -4.62 -3.86 -3.79
C PHE A 149 -4.42 -2.67 -4.73
N LEU A 150 -3.18 -2.37 -5.16
CA LEU A 150 -2.86 -1.17 -5.95
C LEU A 150 -2.98 -1.35 -7.48
N GLN A 151 -2.80 -2.57 -8.00
CA GLN A 151 -2.61 -2.81 -9.44
C GLN A 151 -3.72 -3.63 -10.09
N GLU A 152 -4.38 -4.52 -9.35
CA GLU A 152 -5.40 -5.40 -9.93
C GLU A 152 -6.79 -4.75 -9.88
N ALA A 153 -7.66 -4.97 -10.86
CA ALA A 153 -8.99 -4.33 -10.85
C ALA A 153 -9.85 -4.81 -9.66
N ALA A 154 -9.79 -6.11 -9.34
CA ALA A 154 -10.52 -6.73 -8.25
C ALA A 154 -9.55 -7.42 -7.28
N ILE A 155 -9.92 -7.46 -6.00
CA ILE A 155 -9.16 -8.16 -4.97
C ILE A 155 -9.68 -9.60 -4.87
N ASP A 156 -8.82 -10.57 -5.16
CA ASP A 156 -9.11 -11.98 -4.89
C ASP A 156 -8.90 -12.26 -3.39
N LYS A 157 -10.00 -12.47 -2.66
CA LYS A 157 -9.95 -12.77 -1.22
C LYS A 157 -9.46 -14.19 -0.92
N ASN A 158 -9.43 -15.06 -1.92
CA ASN A 158 -8.92 -16.43 -1.81
C ASN A 158 -7.48 -16.54 -2.33
N TYR A 159 -6.80 -15.41 -2.55
CA TYR A 159 -5.42 -15.42 -3.02
C TYR A 159 -4.52 -16.18 -2.03
N VAL A 160 -3.51 -16.85 -2.56
CA VAL A 160 -2.47 -17.47 -1.75
C VAL A 160 -1.56 -16.37 -1.20
N PRO A 161 -1.45 -16.20 0.14
CA PRO A 161 -0.52 -15.24 0.73
C PRO A 161 0.93 -15.56 0.37
N GLY A 162 1.74 -14.52 0.26
CA GLY A 162 3.15 -14.69 -0.04
C GLY A 162 3.83 -13.41 -0.50
N LYS A 163 5.15 -13.50 -0.61
CA LYS A 163 5.99 -12.41 -1.08
C LYS A 163 6.03 -12.37 -2.60
N ILE A 164 6.31 -11.19 -3.13
CA ILE A 164 6.56 -11.01 -4.55
C ILE A 164 7.88 -11.65 -4.90
N ARG A 165 7.83 -12.53 -5.89
CA ARG A 165 9.02 -13.09 -6.52
C ARG A 165 9.41 -12.12 -7.63
N ASN A 166 10.53 -11.44 -7.48
CA ASN A 166 11.15 -10.73 -8.59
C ASN A 166 11.54 -11.81 -9.62
N THR A 167 10.80 -11.89 -10.72
CA THR A 167 11.22 -12.59 -11.94
C THR A 167 12.04 -11.66 -12.79
#